data_AF-A0A818SXJ9-F1
#
_entry.id   AF-A0A818SXJ9-F1
#
_cell.length_a   1.000
_cell.length_b   1.000
_cell.length_c   1.000
_cell.angle_alpha   90.00
_cell.angle_beta   90.00
_cell.angle_gamma   90.00
#
_symmetry.space_group_name_H-M   'P 1'
#
loop_
_entity.id
_entity.type
_entity.pdbx_description
1 polymer ?
#
loop_
_entity_poly.entity_id
_entity_poly.type
_entity_poly.pdbx_seq_one_letter_code
_entity_poly.pdbx_strand_id
1 'polypeptide(L)'
;MLVLASIDRLLLSSENVETRLYSSRRLAYFSLSVSTCFWLIFFVHVLIEFNIEQVGPFLFICLFYSNGFYSIFLSNSTTIFNLLLFVLMIILSIFSFKNVRQNRLIPRQQRRTFRSMHKKDLELLRCLYFQDLIYLLTSILLIFHTIYGTIINNQIHTSSIQAFKNFLLNLGVFIHHIPFSINFFIYLTISKAFRHEFKRLIYRICGIQLRRIQGEEENIQQNNVEMNVVSISVVPI
;
A
#
# COMPACT_ATOMS: atom_id res chain seq x y z
N MET A 1 8.12 1.07 -2.02
CA MET A 1 7.07 1.67 -2.87
C MET A 1 5.90 2.26 -2.08
N LEU A 2 5.40 1.61 -1.04
CA LEU A 2 4.33 2.15 -0.17
C LEU A 2 4.66 3.55 0.39
N VAL A 3 5.83 3.71 1.01
CA VAL A 3 6.33 4.99 1.53
C VAL A 3 6.25 6.12 0.49
N LEU A 4 6.63 5.85 -0.76
CA LEU A 4 6.58 6.82 -1.85
C LEU A 4 5.15 7.21 -2.21
N ALA A 5 4.25 6.25 -2.25
CA ALA A 5 2.82 6.50 -2.46
C ALA A 5 2.22 7.32 -1.31
N SER A 6 2.63 7.07 -0.07
CA SER A 6 2.20 7.85 1.11
C SER A 6 2.78 9.28 1.08
N ILE A 7 4.03 9.48 0.65
CA ILE A 7 4.63 10.81 0.46
C ILE A 7 3.93 11.59 -0.65
N ASP A 8 3.72 10.99 -1.82
CA ASP A 8 3.03 11.64 -2.95
C ASP A 8 1.62 12.10 -2.52
N ARG A 9 0.93 11.28 -1.74
CA ARG A 9 -0.39 11.64 -1.20
C ARG A 9 -0.34 12.67 -0.08
N LEU A 10 0.71 12.69 0.74
CA LEU A 10 0.94 13.76 1.71
C LEU A 10 1.06 15.11 0.98
N LEU A 11 1.82 15.14 -0.12
CA LEU A 11 1.99 16.33 -0.96
C LEU A 11 0.67 16.73 -1.64
N LEU A 12 -0.10 15.78 -2.17
CA LEU A 12 -1.42 16.03 -2.76
C LEU A 12 -2.44 16.57 -1.73
N SER A 13 -2.32 16.15 -0.46
CA SER A 13 -3.18 16.61 0.63
C SER A 13 -2.84 18.01 1.15
N SER A 14 -1.67 18.55 0.79
CA SER A 14 -1.21 19.87 1.22
C SER A 14 -2.08 20.98 0.63
N GLU A 15 -2.36 21.98 1.45
CA GLU A 15 -3.16 23.17 1.09
C GLU A 15 -2.43 24.08 0.09
N ASN A 16 -1.09 24.06 0.11
CA ASN A 16 -0.27 24.92 -0.73
C ASN A 16 -0.31 24.48 -2.20
N VAL A 17 -0.87 25.34 -3.06
CA VAL A 17 -1.03 25.12 -4.50
C VAL A 17 0.31 24.85 -5.20
N GLU A 18 1.39 25.52 -4.76
CA GLU A 18 2.73 25.33 -5.32
C GLU A 18 3.31 23.94 -5.01
N THR A 19 3.15 23.44 -3.77
CA THR A 19 3.50 22.05 -3.43
C THR A 19 2.65 21.03 -4.18
N ARG A 20 1.39 21.35 -4.47
CA ARG A 20 0.51 20.49 -5.29
C ARG A 20 0.99 20.43 -6.74
N LEU A 21 1.50 21.53 -7.29
CA LEU A 21 2.16 21.55 -8.61
C LEU A 21 3.50 20.80 -8.61
N TYR A 22 4.20 20.78 -7.47
CA TYR A 22 5.45 20.04 -7.31
C TYR A 22 5.26 18.52 -7.21
N SER A 23 4.05 18.02 -6.87
CA SER A 23 3.62 16.62 -7.15
C SER A 23 3.39 16.44 -8.65
N SER A 24 4.48 16.63 -9.40
CA SER A 24 4.56 16.35 -10.82
C SER A 24 4.68 14.84 -10.99
N ARG A 25 3.91 14.26 -11.92
CA ARG A 25 4.05 12.86 -12.34
C ARG A 25 5.53 12.51 -12.61
N ARG A 26 6.32 13.45 -13.12
CA ARG A 26 7.76 13.25 -13.39
C ARG A 26 8.55 12.95 -12.11
N LEU A 27 8.28 13.65 -11.02
CA LEU A 27 8.97 13.41 -9.74
C LEU A 27 8.58 12.06 -9.15
N ALA A 28 7.30 11.69 -9.23
CA ALA A 28 6.83 10.38 -8.80
C ALA A 28 7.53 9.25 -9.58
N TYR A 29 7.61 9.35 -10.91
CA TYR A 29 8.35 8.38 -11.74
C TYR A 29 9.85 8.36 -11.45
N PHE A 30 10.47 9.53 -11.28
CA PHE A 30 11.88 9.62 -10.93
C PHE A 30 12.17 8.94 -9.59
N SER A 31 11.37 9.24 -8.57
CA SER A 31 11.52 8.65 -7.23
C SER A 31 11.26 7.14 -7.23
N LEU A 32 10.26 6.69 -8.00
CA LEU A 32 9.99 5.26 -8.23
C LEU A 32 11.19 4.57 -8.90
N SER A 33 11.78 5.19 -9.91
CA SER A 33 12.94 4.67 -10.64
C SER A 33 14.16 4.57 -9.73
N VAL A 34 14.49 5.64 -8.99
CA VAL A 34 15.61 5.66 -8.05
C VAL A 34 15.44 4.60 -6.98
N SER A 35 14.25 4.49 -6.39
CA SER A 35 13.97 3.46 -5.39
C SER A 35 14.10 2.05 -5.96
N THR A 36 13.61 1.82 -7.18
CA THR A 36 13.70 0.50 -7.82
C THR A 36 15.16 0.14 -8.11
N CYS A 37 15.95 1.06 -8.65
CA CYS A 37 17.38 0.85 -8.88
C CYS A 37 18.13 0.60 -7.57
N PHE A 38 17.84 1.37 -6.51
CA PHE A 38 18.43 1.17 -5.19
C PHE A 38 18.16 -0.24 -4.65
N TRP A 39 16.92 -0.70 -4.71
CA TRP A 39 16.56 -2.05 -4.27
C TRP A 39 17.18 -3.13 -5.15
N LEU A 40 17.25 -2.94 -6.47
CA LEU A 40 17.91 -3.89 -7.36
C LEU A 40 19.40 -4.04 -7.01
N ILE A 41 20.12 -2.93 -6.88
CA ILE A 41 21.54 -2.95 -6.47
C ILE A 41 21.67 -3.61 -5.09
N PHE A 42 20.79 -3.26 -4.15
CA PHE A 42 20.75 -3.89 -2.85
C PHE A 42 20.40 -5.38 -2.91
N PHE A 43 19.68 -5.93 -3.89
CA PHE A 43 19.40 -7.37 -3.93
C PHE A 43 20.39 -8.17 -4.79
N VAL A 44 21.22 -7.52 -5.61
CA VAL A 44 22.24 -8.18 -6.43
C VAL A 44 23.23 -8.98 -5.58
N HIS A 45 23.68 -8.45 -4.43
CA HIS A 45 24.61 -9.19 -3.56
C HIS A 45 24.01 -10.50 -3.03
N VAL A 46 22.69 -10.54 -2.78
CA VAL A 46 21.99 -11.76 -2.37
C VAL A 46 21.97 -12.79 -3.50
N LEU A 47 21.81 -12.36 -4.75
CA LEU A 47 21.83 -13.25 -5.92
C LEU A 47 23.19 -13.93 -6.14
N ILE A 48 24.28 -13.26 -5.81
CA ILE A 48 25.65 -13.79 -5.99
C ILE A 48 25.96 -14.91 -4.99
N GLU A 49 25.39 -14.84 -3.78
CA GLU A 49 25.63 -15.80 -2.69
C GLU A 49 24.70 -17.03 -2.71
N PHE A 50 23.75 -17.10 -3.66
CA PHE A 50 22.93 -18.29 -3.83
C PHE A 50 23.70 -19.40 -4.56
N ASN A 51 23.70 -20.59 -3.97
CA ASN A 51 24.27 -21.78 -4.60
C ASN A 51 23.25 -22.91 -4.67
N ILE A 52 23.35 -23.74 -5.71
CA ILE A 52 22.52 -24.94 -5.85
C ILE A 52 23.33 -26.11 -5.30
N GLU A 53 22.93 -26.63 -4.14
CA GLU A 53 23.58 -27.76 -3.51
C GLU A 53 22.78 -29.04 -3.74
N GLN A 54 23.51 -30.12 -4.01
CA GLN A 54 22.93 -31.45 -4.16
C GLN A 54 22.95 -32.16 -2.79
N VAL A 55 21.77 -32.29 -2.18
CA VAL A 55 21.62 -33.00 -0.88
C VAL A 55 21.34 -34.49 -1.08
N GLY A 56 20.83 -34.88 -2.25
CA GLY A 56 20.59 -36.27 -2.60
C GLY A 56 20.76 -36.53 -4.09
N PRO A 57 20.71 -37.81 -4.52
CA PRO A 57 20.95 -38.18 -5.92
C PRO A 57 20.01 -37.49 -6.92
N PHE A 58 18.80 -37.11 -6.48
CA PHE A 58 17.81 -36.40 -7.30
C PHE A 58 17.21 -35.17 -6.61
N LEU A 59 17.84 -34.70 -5.52
CA LEU A 59 17.33 -33.57 -4.73
C LEU A 59 18.37 -32.45 -4.72
N PHE A 60 18.06 -31.40 -5.48
CA PHE A 60 18.79 -30.14 -5.48
C PHE A 60 18.01 -29.13 -4.65
N ILE A 61 18.68 -28.48 -3.71
CA ILE A 61 18.11 -27.39 -2.95
C ILE A 61 18.91 -26.12 -3.18
N CYS A 62 18.21 -25.00 -3.29
CA CYS A 62 18.83 -23.70 -3.34
C CYS A 62 19.17 -23.31 -1.91
N LEU A 63 20.45 -23.37 -1.56
CA LEU A 63 20.94 -22.97 -0.25
C LEU A 63 21.64 -21.63 -0.37
N PHE A 64 21.45 -20.83 0.68
CA PHE A 64 22.16 -19.59 0.84
C PHE A 64 23.52 -19.90 1.47
N TYR A 65 24.58 -19.91 0.67
CA TYR A 65 25.92 -20.21 1.14
C TYR A 65 26.48 -18.96 1.80
N SER A 66 26.16 -18.73 3.08
CA SER A 66 26.73 -17.59 3.79
C SER A 66 27.67 -18.04 4.89
N ASN A 67 28.89 -17.51 4.87
CA ASN A 67 29.71 -17.40 6.07
C ASN A 67 28.86 -16.80 7.20
N GLY A 68 29.01 -17.29 8.43
CA GLY A 68 28.19 -16.85 9.57
C GLY A 68 28.16 -15.31 9.73
N PHE A 69 29.27 -14.64 9.44
CA PHE A 69 29.37 -13.17 9.42
C PHE A 69 28.43 -12.51 8.40
N TYR A 70 28.34 -13.05 7.19
CA TYR A 70 27.48 -12.50 6.15
C TYR A 70 26.00 -12.70 6.50
N SER A 71 25.62 -13.86 7.05
CA SER A 71 24.24 -14.08 7.52
C SER A 71 23.84 -13.06 8.59
N ILE A 72 24.75 -12.75 9.52
CA ILE A 72 24.53 -11.75 10.56
C ILE A 72 24.40 -10.36 9.95
N PHE A 73 25.28 -10.00 9.01
CA PHE A 73 25.22 -8.72 8.31
C PHE A 73 23.88 -8.55 7.56
N LEU A 74 23.46 -9.55 6.79
CA LEU A 74 22.22 -9.51 6.03
C LEU A 74 21.00 -9.41 6.95
N SER A 75 20.97 -10.21 8.02
CA SER A 75 19.89 -10.20 9.02
C SER A 75 19.78 -8.84 9.73
N ASN A 76 20.92 -8.28 10.17
CA ASN A 76 20.96 -6.99 10.84
C ASN A 76 20.56 -5.83 9.91
N SER A 77 21.13 -5.76 8.70
CA SER A 77 20.77 -4.75 7.71
C SER A 77 19.29 -4.81 7.36
N THR A 78 18.75 -6.01 7.14
CA THR A 78 17.31 -6.21 6.86
C THR A 78 16.44 -5.75 8.03
N THR A 79 16.84 -6.04 9.27
CA THR A 79 16.12 -5.61 10.47
C THR A 79 16.14 -4.08 10.60
N ILE A 80 17.30 -3.45 10.40
CA ILE A 80 17.46 -1.99 10.43
C ILE A 80 16.59 -1.33 9.36
N PHE A 81 16.61 -1.82 8.11
CA PHE A 81 15.77 -1.28 7.05
C PHE A 81 14.28 -1.42 7.34
N ASN A 82 13.84 -2.58 7.84
CA ASN A 82 12.43 -2.78 8.20
C ASN A 82 12.00 -1.84 9.34
N LEU A 83 12.84 -1.67 10.36
CA LEU A 83 12.57 -0.74 11.46
C LEU A 83 12.50 0.70 10.95
N LEU A 84 13.44 1.11 10.10
CA LEU A 84 13.45 2.45 9.50
C LEU A 84 12.18 2.70 8.67
N LEU A 85 11.81 1.75 7.79
CA LEU A 85 10.60 1.85 6.99
C LEU A 85 9.34 1.91 7.87
N PHE A 86 9.29 1.12 8.94
CA PHE A 86 8.19 1.13 9.89
C PHE A 86 8.03 2.49 10.58
N VAL A 87 9.12 3.07 11.10
CA VAL A 87 9.12 4.40 11.73
C VAL A 87 8.71 5.48 10.73
N LEU A 88 9.25 5.45 9.51
CA LEU A 88 8.87 6.38 8.44
C LEU A 88 7.38 6.29 8.11
N MET A 89 6.82 5.07 8.02
CA MET A 89 5.39 4.88 7.77
C MET A 89 4.52 5.43 8.89
N ILE A 90 4.91 5.27 10.16
CA ILE A 90 4.20 5.90 11.30
C ILE A 90 4.22 7.42 11.17
N ILE A 91 5.39 8.00 10.94
CA ILE A 91 5.56 9.45 10.81
C ILE A 91 4.67 9.99 9.68
N LEU A 92 4.73 9.37 8.50
CA LEU A 92 3.91 9.74 7.35
C LEU A 92 2.41 9.58 7.60
N SER A 93 2.01 8.51 8.32
CA SER A 93 0.62 8.29 8.70
C SER A 93 0.10 9.39 9.63
N ILE A 94 0.89 9.81 10.62
CA ILE A 94 0.55 10.91 11.53
C ILE A 94 0.44 12.24 10.77
N PHE A 95 1.41 12.54 9.90
CA PHE A 95 1.37 13.77 9.09
C PHE A 95 0.17 13.79 8.14
N SER A 96 -0.13 12.67 7.48
CA SER A 96 -1.30 12.52 6.62
C SER A 96 -2.59 12.74 7.40
N PHE A 97 -2.71 12.15 8.60
CA PHE A 97 -3.87 12.34 9.47
C PHE A 97 -4.04 13.80 9.89
N LYS A 98 -2.94 14.48 10.25
CA LYS A 98 -2.94 15.89 10.61
C LYS A 98 -3.41 16.78 9.46
N ASN A 99 -2.90 16.57 8.25
CA ASN A 99 -3.31 17.31 7.04
C ASN A 99 -4.79 17.10 6.72
N VAL A 100 -5.28 15.86 6.79
CA VAL A 100 -6.70 15.55 6.57
C VAL A 100 -7.60 16.24 7.60
N ARG A 101 -7.18 16.29 8.87
CA ARG A 101 -7.92 16.98 9.93
C ARG A 101 -7.96 18.50 9.69
N GLN A 102 -6.85 19.09 9.25
CA GLN A 102 -6.78 20.51 8.93
C GLN A 102 -7.71 20.87 7.76
N ASN A 103 -7.71 20.07 6.69
CA ASN A 103 -8.58 20.29 5.52
C ASN A 103 -10.09 20.20 5.86
N ARG A 104 -10.46 19.52 6.96
CA ARG A 104 -11.86 19.46 7.41
C ARG A 104 -12.35 20.79 7.98
N LEU A 105 -11.46 21.62 8.52
CA LEU A 105 -11.78 22.90 9.17
C LEU A 105 -12.03 24.04 8.16
N ILE A 106 -11.63 23.88 6.90
CA ILE A 106 -11.81 24.91 5.87
C ILE A 106 -13.31 25.17 5.61
N PRO A 107 -13.77 26.45 5.63
CA PRO A 107 -15.18 26.82 5.51
C PRO A 107 -15.82 26.40 4.19
N ARG A 108 -17.13 26.07 4.24
CA ARG A 108 -17.90 25.46 3.14
C ARG A 108 -17.91 26.27 1.83
N GLN A 109 -17.65 27.57 1.86
CA GLN A 109 -17.72 28.45 0.68
C GLN A 109 -16.54 28.23 -0.28
N GLN A 110 -15.30 28.14 0.20
CA GLN A 110 -14.14 27.79 -0.63
C GLN A 110 -14.18 26.33 -1.12
N ARG A 111 -14.97 25.47 -0.46
CA ARG A 111 -15.02 24.03 -0.77
C ARG A 111 -15.76 23.70 -2.07
N ARG A 112 -16.53 24.62 -2.67
CA ARG A 112 -17.39 24.32 -3.86
C ARG A 112 -16.59 24.18 -5.16
N THR A 113 -15.60 25.02 -5.42
CA THR A 113 -14.75 24.95 -6.64
C THR A 113 -13.79 23.75 -6.61
N PHE A 114 -13.34 23.32 -5.43
CA PHE A 114 -12.45 22.16 -5.27
C PHE A 114 -13.18 20.80 -5.15
N ARG A 115 -14.52 20.77 -5.15
CA ARG A 115 -15.31 19.60 -4.68
C ARG A 115 -15.38 18.41 -5.64
N SER A 116 -15.25 18.63 -6.95
CA SER A 116 -15.52 17.59 -7.96
C SER A 116 -14.37 16.57 -8.06
N MET A 117 -13.13 17.03 -8.07
CA MET A 117 -11.94 16.17 -8.17
C MET A 117 -11.68 15.38 -6.87
N HIS A 118 -11.96 16.01 -5.73
CA HIS A 118 -11.60 15.51 -4.40
C HIS A 118 -12.34 14.24 -3.93
N LYS A 119 -13.48 13.86 -4.53
CA LYS A 119 -14.21 12.65 -4.10
C LYS A 119 -13.46 11.36 -4.43
N LYS A 120 -12.96 11.23 -5.67
CA LYS A 120 -12.19 10.07 -6.11
C LYS A 120 -10.86 9.99 -5.34
N ASP A 121 -10.21 11.13 -5.17
CA ASP A 121 -8.95 11.24 -4.45
C ASP A 121 -9.10 10.89 -2.96
N LEU A 122 -10.24 11.25 -2.33
CA LEU A 122 -10.56 10.84 -0.96
C LEU A 122 -10.78 9.34 -0.81
N GLU A 123 -11.48 8.71 -1.75
CA GLU A 123 -11.68 7.26 -1.73
C GLU A 123 -10.33 6.54 -1.86
N LEU A 124 -9.50 7.01 -2.80
CA LEU A 124 -8.16 6.50 -3.01
C LEU A 124 -7.30 6.69 -1.74
N LEU A 125 -7.33 7.87 -1.12
CA LEU A 125 -6.64 8.17 0.13
C LEU A 125 -7.08 7.23 1.28
N ARG A 126 -8.38 6.95 1.41
CA ARG A 126 -8.88 5.97 2.39
C ARG A 126 -8.31 4.57 2.12
N CYS A 127 -8.26 4.13 0.86
CA CYS A 127 -7.67 2.82 0.53
C CYS A 127 -6.22 2.72 0.99
N LEU A 128 -5.42 3.77 0.73
CA LEU A 128 -4.03 3.83 1.20
C LEU A 128 -3.93 3.78 2.72
N TYR A 129 -4.77 4.52 3.44
CA TYR A 129 -4.74 4.51 4.89
C TYR A 129 -4.97 3.10 5.46
N PHE A 130 -5.90 2.35 4.88
CA PHE A 130 -6.09 0.93 5.24
C PHE A 130 -4.89 0.07 4.86
N GLN A 131 -4.29 0.30 3.70
CA GLN A 131 -3.09 -0.40 3.26
C GLN A 131 -1.90 -0.15 4.20
N ASP A 132 -1.70 1.11 4.61
CA ASP A 132 -0.67 1.55 5.54
C ASP A 132 -0.92 0.93 6.94
N LEU A 133 -2.17 0.90 7.41
CA LEU A 133 -2.53 0.26 8.67
C LEU A 133 -2.23 -1.25 8.67
N ILE A 134 -2.60 -1.96 7.61
CA ILE A 134 -2.33 -3.40 7.47
C ILE A 134 -0.83 -3.65 7.37
N TYR A 135 -0.11 -2.81 6.63
CA TYR A 135 1.35 -2.89 6.54
C TYR A 135 2.00 -2.66 7.91
N LEU A 136 1.56 -1.68 8.70
CA LEU A 136 2.07 -1.46 10.05
C LEU A 136 1.83 -2.67 10.97
N LEU A 137 0.61 -3.23 10.95
CA LEU A 137 0.26 -4.39 11.78
C LEU A 137 1.13 -5.62 11.45
N THR A 138 1.29 -5.90 10.16
CA THR A 138 2.13 -7.02 9.67
C THR A 138 3.62 -6.78 9.89
N SER A 139 4.09 -5.52 9.77
CA SER A 139 5.48 -5.14 10.02
C SER A 139 5.87 -5.31 11.48
N ILE A 140 4.97 -5.01 12.43
CA ILE A 140 5.23 -5.24 13.86
C ILE A 140 5.54 -6.72 14.12
N LEU A 141 4.70 -7.61 13.59
CA LEU A 141 4.89 -9.06 13.73
C LEU A 141 6.21 -9.53 13.12
N LEU A 142 6.59 -8.98 11.96
CA LEU A 142 7.87 -9.25 11.32
C LEU A 142 9.06 -8.79 12.16
N ILE A 143 9.01 -7.57 12.72
CA ILE A 143 10.07 -7.02 13.57
C ILE A 143 10.26 -7.92 14.80
N PHE A 144 9.17 -8.26 15.49
CA PHE A 144 9.21 -9.18 16.63
C PHE A 144 9.85 -10.52 16.25
N HIS A 145 9.44 -11.08 15.11
CA HIS A 145 10.02 -12.30 14.58
C HIS A 145 11.54 -12.18 14.34
N THR A 146 12.00 -11.11 13.69
CA THR A 146 13.43 -10.90 13.40
C THR A 146 14.27 -10.76 14.67
N ILE A 147 13.78 -10.01 15.67
CA ILE A 147 14.46 -9.84 16.96
C ILE A 147 14.49 -11.17 17.73
N TYR A 148 13.38 -11.91 17.73
CA TYR A 148 13.32 -13.22 18.36
C TYR A 148 14.31 -14.19 17.70
N GLY A 149 14.40 -14.18 16.37
CA GLY A 149 15.34 -15.00 15.60
C GLY A 149 16.80 -14.70 15.92
N THR A 150 17.18 -13.42 16.08
CA THR A 150 18.56 -13.04 16.40
C THR A 150 18.96 -13.43 17.83
N ILE A 151 18.06 -13.27 18.81
CA ILE A 151 18.32 -13.65 20.20
C ILE A 151 18.52 -15.17 20.33
N ILE A 152 17.70 -15.96 19.63
CA ILE A 152 17.62 -17.41 19.82
C ILE A 152 18.64 -18.20 19.02
N ASN A 153 19.21 -17.64 17.95
CA ASN A 153 20.24 -18.30 17.17
C ASN A 153 21.49 -18.68 17.98
N ASN A 154 21.70 -18.10 19.17
CA ASN A 154 22.86 -18.36 20.02
C ASN A 154 22.65 -19.50 21.04
N GLN A 155 21.47 -20.13 21.08
CA GLN A 155 21.14 -21.18 22.06
C GLN A 155 21.09 -22.56 21.41
N ILE A 156 21.50 -23.60 22.15
CA ILE A 156 21.38 -25.01 21.74
C ILE A 156 19.93 -25.44 21.96
N HIS A 157 19.26 -25.90 20.90
CA HIS A 157 17.82 -26.19 20.92
C HIS A 157 17.51 -27.67 20.96
N THR A 158 16.49 -28.04 21.74
CA THR A 158 15.84 -29.35 21.65
C THR A 158 14.99 -29.43 20.39
N SER A 159 14.75 -30.64 19.87
CA SER A 159 14.02 -30.86 18.61
C SER A 159 12.62 -30.20 18.59
N SER A 160 11.93 -30.17 19.74
CA SER A 160 10.61 -29.51 19.86
C SER A 160 10.68 -27.99 19.69
N ILE A 161 11.73 -27.35 20.22
CA ILE A 161 11.95 -25.91 20.09
C ILE A 161 12.27 -25.57 18.62
N GLN A 162 13.07 -26.40 17.95
CA GLN A 162 13.37 -26.25 16.53
C GLN A 162 12.10 -26.31 15.66
N ALA A 163 11.19 -27.26 15.94
CA ALA A 163 9.93 -27.38 15.20
C ALA A 163 9.03 -26.15 15.41
N PHE A 164 8.92 -25.67 16.65
CA PHE A 164 8.17 -24.45 16.95
C PHE A 164 8.76 -23.20 16.28
N LYS A 165 10.11 -23.08 16.26
CA LYS A 165 10.82 -22.02 15.56
C LYS A 165 10.52 -22.04 14.06
N ASN A 166 10.56 -23.21 13.42
CA ASN A 166 10.23 -23.36 12.01
C ASN A 166 8.76 -23.00 11.72
N PHE A 167 7.84 -23.37 12.60
CA PHE A 167 6.43 -22.97 12.49
C PHE A 167 6.28 -21.44 12.53
N LEU A 168 6.91 -20.77 13.51
CA LEU A 168 6.88 -19.31 13.63
C LEU A 168 7.54 -18.62 12.44
N LEU A 169 8.64 -19.17 11.90
CA LEU A 169 9.30 -18.69 10.68
C LEU A 169 8.34 -18.73 9.50
N ASN A 170 7.70 -19.88 9.25
CA ASN A 170 6.76 -20.03 8.14
C ASN A 170 5.53 -19.12 8.31
N LEU A 171 5.02 -18.98 9.54
CA LEU A 171 3.93 -18.07 9.84
C LEU A 171 4.32 -16.60 9.62
N GLY A 172 5.53 -16.20 10.05
CA GLY A 172 6.07 -14.86 9.84
C GLY A 172 6.22 -14.52 8.36
N VAL A 173 6.77 -15.44 7.57
CA VAL A 173 6.86 -15.32 6.11
C VAL A 173 5.47 -15.21 5.48
N PHE A 174 4.52 -16.05 5.89
CA PHE A 174 3.14 -15.97 5.42
C PHE A 174 2.52 -14.60 5.70
N ILE A 175 2.64 -14.10 6.93
CA ILE A 175 2.10 -12.80 7.35
C ILE A 175 2.78 -11.65 6.57
N HIS A 176 4.09 -11.76 6.31
CA HIS A 176 4.83 -10.79 5.52
C HIS A 176 4.29 -10.66 4.08
N HIS A 177 3.75 -11.74 3.50
CA HIS A 177 3.18 -11.70 2.15
C HIS A 177 1.76 -11.11 2.10
N ILE A 178 1.04 -11.02 3.22
CA ILE A 178 -0.35 -10.51 3.26
C ILE A 178 -0.49 -9.11 2.66
N PRO A 179 0.34 -8.09 3.00
CA PRO A 179 0.21 -6.74 2.47
C PRO A 179 0.32 -6.64 0.94
N PHE A 180 0.98 -7.59 0.29
CA PHE A 180 1.13 -7.61 -1.17
C PHE A 180 -0.16 -8.10 -1.84
N SER A 181 -0.81 -9.11 -1.26
CA SER A 181 -2.02 -9.73 -1.80
C SER A 181 -3.29 -8.98 -1.44
N ILE A 182 -3.33 -8.32 -0.27
CA ILE A 182 -4.56 -7.70 0.25
C ILE A 182 -4.98 -6.44 -0.53
N ASN A 183 -4.07 -5.83 -1.30
CA ASN A 183 -4.32 -4.59 -2.04
C ASN A 183 -5.55 -4.70 -2.94
N PHE A 184 -5.68 -5.80 -3.66
CA PHE A 184 -6.84 -6.04 -4.51
C PHE A 184 -8.15 -6.01 -3.71
N PHE A 185 -8.19 -6.69 -2.56
CA PHE A 185 -9.36 -6.74 -1.70
C PHE A 185 -9.68 -5.38 -1.07
N ILE A 186 -8.66 -4.60 -0.68
CA ILE A 186 -8.84 -3.22 -0.18
C ILE A 186 -9.49 -2.36 -1.26
N TYR A 187 -8.97 -2.36 -2.49
CA TYR A 187 -9.55 -1.58 -3.59
C TYR A 187 -10.96 -2.02 -3.93
N LEU A 188 -11.23 -3.32 -3.93
CA LEU A 188 -12.55 -3.88 -4.19
C LEU A 188 -13.57 -3.53 -3.10
N THR A 189 -13.17 -3.49 -1.83
CA THR A 189 -14.09 -3.23 -0.72
C THR A 189 -14.35 -1.73 -0.51
N ILE A 190 -13.32 -0.90 -0.64
CA ILE A 190 -13.38 0.52 -0.26
C ILE A 190 -13.76 1.42 -1.45
N SER A 191 -13.12 1.25 -2.61
CA SER A 191 -13.30 2.16 -3.74
C SER A 191 -14.58 1.86 -4.52
N LYS A 192 -15.51 2.82 -4.58
CA LYS A 192 -16.73 2.69 -5.39
C LYS A 192 -16.40 2.73 -6.88
N ALA A 193 -15.49 3.62 -7.26
CA ALA A 193 -15.01 3.74 -8.63
C ALA A 193 -14.39 2.42 -9.12
N PHE A 194 -13.51 1.81 -8.33
CA PHE A 194 -12.89 0.53 -8.69
C PHE A 194 -13.93 -0.58 -8.84
N ARG A 195 -14.91 -0.69 -7.92
CA ARG A 195 -16.00 -1.65 -8.06
C ARG A 195 -16.82 -1.46 -9.33
N HIS A 196 -17.10 -0.22 -9.71
CA HIS A 196 -17.83 0.05 -10.94
C HIS A 196 -17.04 -0.40 -12.17
N GLU A 197 -15.75 -0.06 -12.23
CA GLU A 197 -14.88 -0.50 -13.34
C GLU A 197 -14.70 -2.02 -13.36
N PHE A 198 -14.56 -2.65 -12.20
CA PHE A 198 -14.46 -4.10 -12.08
C PHE A 198 -15.73 -4.81 -12.54
N LYS A 199 -16.91 -4.33 -12.14
CA LYS A 199 -18.20 -4.81 -12.65
C LYS A 199 -18.29 -4.64 -14.17
N ARG A 200 -17.89 -3.48 -14.69
CA ARG A 200 -17.87 -3.20 -16.13
C ARG A 200 -16.95 -4.15 -16.90
N LEU A 201 -15.78 -4.46 -16.33
CA LEU A 201 -14.85 -5.44 -16.89
C LEU A 201 -15.48 -6.85 -16.92
N ILE A 202 -16.11 -7.28 -15.82
CA ILE A 202 -16.82 -8.57 -15.74
C ILE A 202 -17.94 -8.63 -16.78
N TYR A 203 -18.79 -7.60 -16.89
CA TYR A 203 -19.86 -7.58 -17.89
C TYR A 203 -19.33 -7.65 -19.32
N ARG A 204 -18.20 -6.98 -19.60
CA ARG A 204 -17.52 -7.05 -20.90
C ARG A 204 -17.01 -8.46 -21.19
N ILE A 205 -16.42 -9.14 -20.21
CA ILE A 205 -15.93 -10.52 -20.34
C ILE A 205 -17.08 -11.51 -20.49
N CYS A 206 -18.17 -11.32 -19.74
CA CYS A 206 -19.37 -12.16 -19.83
C CYS A 206 -20.24 -11.89 -21.07
N GLY A 207 -19.85 -10.96 -21.95
CA GLY A 207 -20.58 -10.66 -23.19
C GLY A 207 -21.95 -10.00 -22.98
N ILE A 208 -22.26 -9.55 -21.75
CA ILE A 208 -23.53 -8.88 -21.44
C ILE A 208 -23.41 -7.44 -21.95
N GLN A 209 -24.07 -7.13 -23.08
CA GLN A 209 -24.06 -5.79 -23.67
C GLN A 209 -24.55 -4.75 -22.65
N LEU A 210 -23.62 -3.87 -22.26
CA LEU A 210 -23.77 -2.84 -21.23
C LEU A 210 -24.68 -1.66 -21.64
N ARG A 211 -25.64 -1.85 -22.56
CA ARG A 211 -26.52 -0.77 -23.05
C ARG A 211 -27.49 -0.23 -21.98
N ARG A 212 -27.67 -0.93 -20.86
CA ARG A 212 -28.66 -0.57 -19.83
C ARG A 212 -28.13 0.35 -18.72
N ILE A 213 -26.81 0.40 -18.48
CA ILE A 213 -26.24 1.15 -17.33
C ILE A 213 -26.07 2.64 -17.66
N GLN A 214 -25.76 3.00 -18.91
CA GLN A 214 -25.65 4.42 -19.32
C GLN A 214 -26.98 5.17 -19.20
N GLY A 215 -28.11 4.52 -19.49
CA GLY A 215 -29.43 5.14 -19.36
C GLY A 215 -29.87 5.40 -17.91
N GLU A 216 -29.23 4.77 -16.93
CA GLU A 216 -29.56 4.97 -15.51
C GLU A 216 -28.79 6.17 -14.92
N GLU A 217 -27.54 6.39 -15.34
CA GLU A 217 -26.76 7.57 -14.96
C GLU A 217 -27.28 8.86 -15.63
N GLU A 218 -27.74 8.78 -16.89
CA GLU A 218 -28.36 9.90 -17.60
C GLU A 218 -29.69 10.32 -16.95
N ASN A 219 -30.54 9.35 -16.55
CA ASN A 219 -31.78 9.62 -15.82
C ASN A 219 -31.53 10.23 -14.43
N ILE A 220 -30.49 9.79 -13.71
CA ILE A 220 -30.13 10.38 -12.41
C ILE A 220 -29.57 11.80 -12.58
N GLN A 221 -28.83 12.09 -13.64
CA GLN A 221 -28.40 13.46 -13.94
C GLN A 221 -29.57 14.36 -14.35
N GLN A 222 -30.50 13.89 -15.20
CA GLN A 222 -31.70 14.64 -15.57
C GLN A 222 -32.58 14.96 -14.36
N ASN A 223 -32.87 13.98 -13.49
CA ASN A 223 -33.68 14.21 -12.29
C ASN A 223 -33.02 15.19 -11.29
N ASN A 224 -31.69 15.21 -11.20
CA ASN A 224 -30.98 16.17 -10.35
C ASN A 224 -30.95 17.58 -10.95
N VAL A 225 -30.99 17.72 -12.27
CA VAL A 225 -31.12 19.02 -12.95
C VAL A 225 -32.53 19.58 -12.74
N GLU A 226 -33.59 18.77 -12.91
CA GLU A 226 -34.97 19.22 -12.69
C GLU A 226 -35.23 19.66 -11.24
N MET A 227 -34.74 18.93 -10.23
CA MET A 227 -34.89 19.35 -8.82
C MET A 227 -34.14 20.65 -8.48
N ASN A 228 -33.01 20.94 -9.14
CA ASN A 228 -32.29 22.20 -8.97
C ASN A 228 -33.01 23.38 -9.65
N VAL A 229 -33.78 23.14 -10.72
CA VAL A 229 -34.56 24.19 -11.38
C VAL A 229 -35.79 24.56 -10.52
N VAL A 230 -36.49 23.58 -9.94
CA VAL A 230 -37.69 23.81 -9.12
C VAL A 230 -37.37 24.55 -7.81
N SER A 231 -36.17 24.38 -7.25
CA SER A 231 -35.74 25.06 -6.03
C SER A 231 -35.34 26.52 -6.24
N ILE A 232 -35.12 26.97 -7.48
CA ILE A 232 -34.83 28.38 -7.81
C ILE A 232 -36.13 29.18 -8.01
N SER A 233 -37.24 28.52 -8.37
CA SER A 233 -38.53 29.18 -8.65
C SER A 233 -39.40 29.52 -7.42
N VAL A 234 -38.97 29.17 -6.20
CA VAL A 234 -39.76 29.43 -4.97
C VAL A 234 -39.03 30.46 -4.09
N VAL A 235 -39.00 31.71 -4.55
CA VAL A 235 -38.75 32.88 -3.70
C VAL A 235 -39.94 33.82 -3.90
N PRO A 236 -40.97 33.76 -3.04
CA PRO A 236 -42.05 34.73 -3.08
C PRO A 236 -41.52 36.08 -2.56
N ILE A 237 -41.83 37.13 -3.31
CA ILE A 237 -41.65 38.55 -2.95
C ILE A 237 -42.72 38.94 -1.93
#